data_AF-A0A358GK77-F1
#
_entry.id   AF-A0A358GK77-F1
#
_cell.length_a   1.000
_cell.length_b   1.000
_cell.length_c   1.000
_cell.angle_alpha   90.00
_cell.angle_beta   90.00
_cell.angle_gamma   90.00
#
_symmetry.space_group_name_H-M   'P 1'
#
loop_
_entity.id
_entity.type
_entity.pdbx_description
1 polymer ?
#
loop_
_entity_poly.entity_id
_entity_poly.type
_entity_poly.pdbx_seq_one_letter_code
_entity_poly.pdbx_strand_id
1 'polypeptide(L)' 'MPQWLCNQLMRAFHKKDSRQIKLLNECWFFYRNKPTSGTPRSADSEL' A
#
# COMPACT_ATOMS: atom_id res chain seq x y z
N MET A 1 -8.33 5.81 0.44
CA MET A 1 -7.68 5.13 1.59
C MET A 1 -8.64 5.21 2.76
N PRO A 2 -8.78 4.15 3.56
CA PRO A 2 -9.59 4.19 4.78
C PRO A 2 -9.02 5.19 5.78
N GLN A 3 -9.87 5.72 6.66
CA GLN A 3 -9.51 6.78 7.61
C GLN A 3 -8.31 6.40 8.49
N TRP A 4 -8.21 5.14 8.90
CA TRP A 4 -7.08 4.64 9.70
C TRP A 4 -5.74 4.80 8.98
N LEU A 5 -5.70 4.60 7.66
CA LEU A 5 -4.50 4.73 6.85
C LEU A 5 -4.12 6.19 6.64
N CYS A 6 -5.12 7.06 6.42
CA CYS A 6 -4.90 8.51 6.36
C CYS A 6 -4.30 9.04 7.67
N ASN A 7 -4.79 8.57 8.82
CA ASN A 7 -4.24 8.94 10.13
C ASN A 7 -2.79 8.46 10.31
N GLN A 8 -2.44 7.28 9.80
CA GLN A 8 -1.06 6.79 9.82
C GLN A 8 -0.13 7.61 8.93
N LEU A 9 -0.56 7.95 7.70
CA LEU A 9 0.18 8.80 6.78
C LEU A 9 0.41 10.20 7.34
N MET A 10 -0.60 10.80 7.97
CA MET A 10 -0.49 12.11 8.60
C MET A 10 0.56 12.11 9.74
N ARG A 11 0.59 11.06 10.57
CA ARG A 11 1.61 10.92 11.63
C ARG A 11 3.01 10.72 11.05
N ALA A 12 3.14 9.92 9.99
CA ALA A 12 4.43 9.71 9.31
C ALA A 12 4.93 11.00 8.65
N PHE A 13 4.02 11.79 8.06
CA PHE A 13 4.31 13.09 7.47
C PHE A 13 4.81 14.09 8.51
N HIS A 14 4.14 14.22 9.65
CA HIS A 14 4.60 15.08 10.74
C HIS A 14 5.98 14.68 11.28
N LYS A 15 6.29 13.38 11.27
CA LYS A 15 7.62 12.84 11.63
C LYS A 15 8.66 12.92 10.51
N LYS A 16 8.28 13.38 9.31
CA LYS A 16 9.08 13.37 8.09
C LYS A 16 9.65 11.98 7.76
N ASP A 17 8.93 10.92 8.10
CA ASP A 17 9.32 9.54 7.81
C ASP A 17 8.85 9.14 6.40
N SER A 18 9.67 9.47 5.40
CA SER A 18 9.40 9.16 4.00
C SER A 18 9.37 7.66 3.72
N ARG A 19 10.08 6.84 4.51
CA ARG A 19 10.10 5.38 4.38
C ARG A 19 8.76 4.80 4.81
N GLN A 20 8.23 5.26 5.94
CA GLN A 20 6.92 4.85 6.42
C GLN A 20 5.80 5.28 5.46
N ILE A 21 5.88 6.47 4.87
CA ILE A 21 4.91 6.92 3.86
C ILE A 21 4.95 6.01 2.62
N LYS A 22 6.14 5.68 2.11
CA LYS A 22 6.31 4.79 0.96
C LYS A 22 5.70 3.41 1.25
N LEU A 23 6.05 2.81 2.39
CA LEU A 23 5.53 1.51 2.79
C LEU A 23 3.99 1.51 2.90
N LEU A 24 3.42 2.51 3.56
CA LEU A 24 1.96 2.62 3.73
C LEU A 24 1.23 2.77 2.38
N ASN A 25 1.82 3.53 1.44
CA ASN A 25 1.31 3.66 0.08
C ASN A 25 1.40 2.34 -0.69
N GLU A 26 2.52 1.61 -0.59
CA GLU A 26 2.69 0.29 -1.20
C GLU A 26 1.67 -0.72 -0.64
N CYS A 27 1.52 -0.79 0.68
CA CYS A 27 0.51 -1.64 1.34
C CYS A 27 -0.90 -1.35 0.83
N TRP A 28 -1.26 -0.07 0.69
CA TRP A 28 -2.55 0.34 0.15
C TRP A 28 -2.73 -0.05 -1.31
N PHE A 29 -1.69 0.12 -2.12
CA PHE A 29 -1.71 -0.29 -3.52
C PHE A 29 -1.98 -1.79 -3.65
N PHE A 30 -1.28 -2.63 -2.89
CA PHE A 30 -1.51 -4.07 -2.87
C PHE A 30 -2.91 -4.43 -2.36
N TYR A 31 -3.39 -3.75 -1.32
CA TYR A 31 -4.73 -3.97 -0.79
C TYR A 31 -5.82 -3.63 -1.82
N ARG A 32 -5.68 -2.50 -2.51
CA ARG A 32 -6.63 -2.05 -3.55
C ARG A 32 -6.58 -2.92 -4.80
N ASN A 33 -5.40 -3.41 -5.16
CA ASN A 33 -5.18 -4.20 -6.36
C ASN A 33 -5.29 -5.71 -6.11
N LYS A 34 -5.79 -6.12 -4.95
CA LYS A 34 -6.16 -7.52 -4.73
C LYS A 34 -7.25 -7.88 -5.76
N PRO A 35 -6.98 -8.81 -6.70
CA PRO A 35 -8.02 -9.32 -7.56
C PRO A 35 -9.08 -9.96 -6.66
N THR A 36 -10.35 -9.61 -6.85
CA THR A 36 -11.48 -10.10 -6.05
C THR A 36 -11.82 -11.57 -6.31
N SER A 37 -10.88 -12.36 -6.83
CA SER A 37 -11.09 -13.76 -7.20
C SER A 37 -9.81 -14.54 -6.89
N GLY A 38 -9.96 -15.57 -6.06
CA GLY A 38 -8.88 -16.46 -5.62
C GLY A 38 -8.19 -17.21 -6.75
N THR A 39 -7.29 -16.52 -7.46
CA THR A 39 -6.34 -17.13 -8.39
C THR A 39 -4.96 -16.60 -8.03
N PRO A 40 -4.02 -17.46 -7.62
CA PRO A 40 -2.66 -17.01 -7.34
C PRO A 40 -2.06 -16.55 -8.67
N ARG A 41 -1.71 -15.26 -8.76
CA ARG A 41 -0.91 -14.74 -9.88
C ARG A 41 0.52 -15.25 -9.73
N SER A 42 0.75 -16.45 -10.23
CA SER A 42 2.05 -16.87 -10.72
C SER A 42 2.35 -16.11 -12.01
N ALA A 43 3.58 -15.61 -12.11
CA ALA A 43 4.22 -15.12 -13.33
C ALA A 43 3.51 -13.98 -14.07
N ASP A 44 4.02 -12.76 -13.91
CA ASP A 44 4.23 -11.83 -15.04
C ASP A 44 5.05 -10.65 -14.51
N SER A 45 6.36 -10.86 -14.49
CA SER A 45 7.35 -9.80 -14.42
C SER A 45 8.57 -10.21 -15.25
N GLU A 46 8.34 -10.62 -16.49
CA GLU A 46 9.33 -10.62 -17.58
C GLU A 46 8.65 -10.11 -18.85
N LEU A 47 8.80 -8.81 -19.13
CA LEU A 47 8.95 -8.19 -20.45
C LEU A 47 9.25 -6.70 -20.29
#